data_AF-A0A3D3X3U0-F1
#
_entry.id   AF-A0A3D3X3U0-F1
#
_cell.length_a   1.000
_cell.length_b   1.000
_cell.length_c   1.000
_cell.angle_alpha   90.00
_cell.angle_beta   90.00
_cell.angle_gamma   90.00
#
_symmetry.space_group_name_H-M   'P 1'
#
loop_
_entity.id
_entity.type
_entity.pdbx_description
1 polymer ?
#
loop_
_entity_poly.entity_id
_entity_poly.type
_entity_poly.pdbx_seq_one_letter_code
_entity_poly.pdbx_strand_id
1 'polypeptide(L)'
;MMQFYLNHVQPSVPFQDPLLQLMNKLRYDAMTLGNHDLEMPLDKLSWRMRKASFPFLGANIQWKTETLGEFSKSTNSITTPFQNLHPYHVQERNGVRLGILGMTTPGVPIWLDPLQIKDFR
;
A
#
# COMPACT_ATOMS: atom_id res chain seq x y z
N MET A 1 -10.11 -10.69 1.20
CA MET A 1 -10.92 -11.58 2.06
C MET A 1 -10.27 -11.82 3.44
N MET A 2 -9.06 -12.41 3.56
CA MET A 2 -8.39 -12.58 4.86
C MET A 2 -7.96 -11.25 5.52
N GLN A 3 -7.44 -10.31 4.73
CA GLN A 3 -6.97 -9.02 5.25
C GLN A 3 -8.12 -8.12 5.74
N PHE A 4 -9.28 -8.16 5.07
CA PHE A 4 -10.49 -7.47 5.50
C PHE A 4 -10.93 -7.93 6.89
N TYR A 5 -10.90 -9.25 7.14
CA TYR A 5 -11.29 -9.84 8.42
C TYR A 5 -10.40 -9.36 9.58
N LEU A 6 -9.07 -9.40 9.42
CA LEU A 6 -8.15 -8.89 10.46
C LEU A 6 -8.30 -7.38 10.68
N ASN A 7 -8.69 -6.64 9.66
CA ASN A 7 -8.82 -5.18 9.75
C ASN A 7 -10.14 -4.71 10.35
N HIS A 8 -11.24 -5.41 10.08
CA HIS A 8 -12.60 -4.94 10.40
C HIS A 8 -13.33 -5.84 11.41
N VAL A 9 -12.98 -7.12 11.52
CA VAL A 9 -13.67 -8.08 12.39
C VAL A 9 -12.90 -8.35 13.69
N GLN A 10 -11.56 -8.32 13.67
CA GLN A 10 -10.72 -8.49 14.87
C GLN A 10 -9.70 -7.35 15.07
N PRO A 11 -10.15 -6.11 15.32
CA PRO A 11 -9.26 -4.96 15.45
C PRO A 11 -8.39 -4.96 16.71
N SER A 12 -8.72 -5.76 17.73
CA SER A 12 -8.01 -5.83 19.02
C SER A 12 -6.76 -6.72 19.01
N VAL A 13 -6.53 -7.49 17.94
CA VAL A 13 -5.31 -8.29 17.77
C VAL A 13 -4.19 -7.37 17.26
N PRO A 14 -2.96 -7.44 17.82
CA PRO A 14 -1.83 -6.69 17.30
C PRO A 14 -1.71 -6.89 15.79
N PHE A 15 -1.49 -5.80 15.04
CA PHE A 15 -1.53 -5.88 13.58
C PHE A 15 -0.52 -6.92 13.06
N GLN A 16 -1.05 -7.97 12.43
CA GLN A 16 -0.30 -9.05 11.82
C GLN A 16 -0.82 -9.30 10.42
N ASP A 17 0.10 -9.69 9.54
CA ASP A 17 -0.18 -9.89 8.13
C ASP A 17 0.50 -11.18 7.64
N PRO A 18 -0.16 -12.34 7.81
CA PRO A 18 0.41 -13.62 7.39
C PRO A 18 0.70 -13.68 5.90
N LEU A 19 -0.08 -12.97 5.08
CA LEU A 19 0.12 -12.91 3.64
C LEU A 19 1.39 -12.13 3.30
N LEU A 20 1.61 -10.97 3.92
CA LEU A 20 2.86 -10.23 3.75
C LEU A 20 4.07 -11.05 4.19
N GLN A 21 3.98 -11.75 5.33
CA GLN A 21 5.06 -12.61 5.80
C GLN A 21 5.38 -13.73 4.80
N LEU A 22 4.35 -14.34 4.20
CA LEU A 22 4.53 -15.34 3.16
C LEU A 22 5.17 -14.74 1.90
N MET A 23 4.71 -13.58 1.44
CA MET A 23 5.27 -12.89 0.28
C MET A 23 6.75 -12.54 0.47
N ASN A 24 7.12 -12.08 1.66
CA ASN A 24 8.53 -11.84 2.02
C ASN A 24 9.35 -13.13 1.94
N LYS A 25 8.84 -14.26 2.47
CA LYS A 25 9.51 -15.58 2.41
C LYS A 25 9.66 -16.09 0.98
N LEU A 26 8.66 -15.83 0.13
CA LEU A 26 8.65 -16.18 -1.28
C LEU A 26 9.50 -15.23 -2.15
N ARG A 27 10.03 -14.15 -1.56
CA ARG A 27 10.91 -13.18 -2.22
C ARG A 27 10.26 -12.58 -3.46
N TYR A 28 9.06 -12.02 -3.29
CA TYR A 28 8.41 -11.24 -4.33
C TYR A 28 9.34 -10.14 -4.84
N ASP A 29 9.34 -9.88 -6.14
CA ASP A 29 10.16 -8.83 -6.76
C ASP A 29 9.52 -7.44 -6.64
N ALA A 30 8.19 -7.36 -6.72
CA ALA A 30 7.40 -6.14 -6.53
C ALA A 30 5.90 -6.48 -6.35
N MET A 31 5.10 -5.53 -5.88
CA MET A 31 3.64 -5.62 -5.84
C MET A 31 3.01 -4.28 -6.24
N THR A 32 1.94 -4.30 -7.02
CA THR A 32 1.11 -3.10 -7.24
C THR A 32 0.05 -2.96 -6.16
N LEU A 33 -0.36 -1.72 -5.85
CA LEU A 33 -1.56 -1.52 -5.04
C LEU A 33 -2.82 -1.87 -5.83
N GLY A 34 -3.66 -2.73 -5.27
CA GLY A 34 -5.02 -2.99 -5.75
C GLY A 34 -6.05 -2.11 -5.05
N ASN A 35 -7.29 -2.13 -5.54
CA ASN A 35 -8.41 -1.43 -4.90
C ASN A 35 -8.61 -1.88 -3.44
N HIS A 36 -8.46 -3.19 -3.16
CA HIS A 36 -8.63 -3.73 -1.81
C HIS A 36 -7.50 -3.36 -0.84
N ASP A 37 -6.33 -2.93 -1.34
CA ASP A 37 -5.28 -2.41 -0.47
C ASP A 37 -5.62 -0.99 0.02
N LEU A 38 -6.44 -0.25 -0.74
CA LEU A 38 -6.86 1.12 -0.45
C LEU A 38 -8.07 1.21 0.49
N GLU A 39 -8.78 0.10 0.69
CA GLU A 39 -9.84 -0.04 1.72
C GLU A 39 -9.28 -0.06 3.14
N MET A 40 -7.97 -0.31 3.28
CA MET A 40 -7.32 -0.44 4.58
C MET A 40 -7.03 0.93 5.20
N PRO A 41 -7.14 1.08 6.53
CA PRO A 41 -6.63 2.25 7.23
C PRO A 41 -5.19 2.60 6.85
N LEU A 42 -4.92 3.89 6.64
CA LEU A 42 -3.63 4.36 6.12
C LEU A 42 -2.43 3.98 6.99
N ASP A 43 -2.62 3.88 8.31
CA ASP A 43 -1.58 3.45 9.26
C ASP A 43 -1.16 2.00 9.03
N LYS A 44 -2.13 1.13 8.76
CA LYS A 44 -1.91 -0.28 8.43
C LYS A 44 -1.31 -0.46 7.05
N LEU A 45 -1.76 0.32 6.06
CA LEU A 45 -1.14 0.33 4.73
C LEU A 45 0.33 0.78 4.79
N SER A 46 0.58 1.87 5.52
CA SER A 46 1.92 2.37 5.77
C SER A 46 2.81 1.34 6.48
N TRP A 47 2.28 0.66 7.49
CA TRP A 47 2.98 -0.43 8.16
C TRP A 47 3.29 -1.57 7.19
N ARG A 48 2.33 -1.96 6.35
CA ARG A 48 2.47 -3.08 5.40
C ARG A 48 3.59 -2.80 4.41
N MET A 49 3.63 -1.61 3.83
CA MET A 49 4.71 -1.19 2.94
C MET A 49 6.08 -1.13 3.64
N ARG A 50 6.14 -0.66 4.90
CA ARG A 50 7.40 -0.64 5.68
C ARG A 50 7.91 -2.04 6.04
N LYS A 51 7.03 -3.03 6.15
CA LYS A 51 7.38 -4.41 6.54
C LYS A 51 7.62 -5.34 5.35
N ALA A 52 7.30 -4.89 4.13
CA ALA A 52 7.59 -5.62 2.92
C ALA A 52 9.10 -5.63 2.64
N SER A 53 9.62 -6.78 2.21
CA SER A 53 10.99 -6.90 1.70
C SER A 53 11.08 -6.60 0.20
N PHE A 54 10.03 -6.04 -0.39
CA PHE A 54 9.85 -5.75 -1.80
C PHE A 54 9.09 -4.42 -1.97
N PRO A 55 9.28 -3.71 -3.09
CA PRO A 55 8.65 -2.42 -3.32
C PRO A 55 7.15 -2.56 -3.63
N PHE A 56 6.36 -1.66 -3.06
CA PHE A 56 5.00 -1.39 -3.53
C PHE A 56 5.05 -0.39 -4.67
N LEU A 57 4.23 -0.63 -5.71
CA LEU A 57 4.21 0.15 -6.93
C LEU A 57 2.84 0.77 -7.23
N GLY A 58 2.84 2.00 -7.72
CA GLY A 58 1.64 2.75 -8.08
C GLY A 58 1.98 4.10 -8.72
N ALA A 59 2.20 4.11 -10.04
CA ALA A 59 2.56 5.31 -10.79
C ALA A 59 1.40 6.28 -10.99
N ASN A 60 0.16 5.78 -10.95
CA ASN A 60 -1.06 6.56 -11.16
C ASN A 60 -1.88 6.71 -9.88
N ILE A 61 -1.21 6.70 -8.73
CA ILE A 61 -1.82 6.87 -7.42
C ILE A 61 -1.34 8.18 -6.81
N GLN A 62 -2.27 9.05 -6.44
CA GLN A 62 -2.00 10.31 -5.78
C GLN A 62 -2.94 10.49 -4.59
N TRP A 63 -2.45 11.20 -3.56
CA TRP A 63 -3.24 11.60 -2.40
C TRP A 63 -3.05 13.08 -2.12
N LYS A 64 -4.11 13.76 -1.64
CA LYS A 64 -4.00 15.18 -1.25
C LYS A 64 -3.00 15.37 -0.11
N THR A 65 -2.15 16.38 -0.24
CA THR A 65 -1.07 16.70 0.71
C THR A 65 -1.59 16.99 2.12
N GLU A 66 -2.78 17.60 2.23
CA GLU A 66 -3.43 17.92 3.50
C GLU A 66 -3.73 16.67 4.32
N THR A 67 -4.28 15.63 3.69
CA THR A 67 -4.60 14.33 4.28
C THR A 67 -3.34 13.62 4.78
N LEU A 68 -2.25 13.70 4.01
CA LEU A 68 -0.95 13.16 4.43
C LEU A 68 -0.40 13.92 5.64
N GLY A 69 -0.62 15.24 5.70
CA GLY A 69 -0.24 16.08 6.84
C GLY A 69 -1.04 15.78 8.11
N GLU A 70 -2.35 15.56 7.99
CA GLU A 70 -3.22 15.13 9.10
C GLU A 70 -2.83 13.74 9.62
N PHE A 71 -2.52 12.80 8.73
CA PHE A 71 -2.00 11.48 9.08
C PHE A 71 -0.70 11.59 9.89
N SER A 72 0.27 12.37 9.41
CA SER A 72 1.53 12.59 10.12
C SER A 72 1.33 13.16 11.53
N LYS A 73 0.40 14.11 11.70
CA LYS A 73 0.06 14.69 13.01
C LYS A 73 -0.58 13.67 13.94
N SER A 74 -1.59 12.94 13.46
CA SER A 74 -2.36 11.98 14.29
C SER A 74 -1.54 10.77 14.75
N THR A 75 -0.56 10.36 13.96
CA THR A 75 0.30 9.20 14.24
C THR A 75 1.66 9.56 14.84
N ASN A 76 1.93 10.86 15.03
CA ASN A 76 3.25 11.39 15.36
C ASN A 76 4.37 10.84 14.44
N SER A 77 4.01 10.60 13.16
CA SER A 77 4.88 10.00 12.15
C SER A 77 5.42 11.10 11.23
N ILE A 78 6.73 11.14 11.06
CA ILE A 78 7.39 12.01 10.06
C ILE A 78 7.19 11.44 8.63
N THR A 79 6.76 10.17 8.53
CA THR A 79 6.61 9.42 7.28
C THR A 79 5.15 9.42 6.81
N THR A 80 4.92 9.69 5.51
CA THR A 80 3.60 9.60 4.89
C THR A 80 3.25 8.12 4.62
N PRO A 81 1.96 7.76 4.53
CA PRO A 81 1.53 6.37 4.30
C PRO A 81 2.12 5.76 3.04
N PHE A 82 2.39 6.59 2.02
CA PHE A 82 2.84 6.21 0.69
C PHE A 82 4.33 6.47 0.45
N GLN A 83 5.13 6.76 1.49
CA GLN A 83 6.57 7.02 1.31
C GLN A 83 7.32 5.84 0.64
N ASN A 84 6.83 4.62 0.82
CA ASN A 84 7.38 3.40 0.22
C ASN A 84 6.56 2.92 -1.00
N LEU A 85 5.74 3.80 -1.58
CA LEU A 85 5.08 3.57 -2.85
C LEU A 85 5.93 4.22 -3.95
N HIS A 86 6.35 3.42 -4.92
CA HIS A 86 7.18 3.88 -6.03
C HIS A 86 6.38 3.80 -7.34
N PRO A 87 6.65 4.66 -8.34
CA PRO A 87 5.98 4.53 -9.63
C PRO A 87 6.40 3.23 -10.35
N TYR A 88 7.67 2.87 -10.23
CA TYR A 88 8.27 1.71 -10.86
C TYR A 88 9.41 1.12 -10.01
N HIS A 89 9.82 -0.10 -10.32
CA HIS A 89 11.02 -0.74 -9.82
C HIS A 89 11.91 -1.19 -10.97
N VAL A 90 13.23 -1.10 -10.83
CA VAL A 90 14.18 -1.62 -11.81
C VAL A 90 15.02 -2.69 -11.13
N GLN A 91 15.09 -3.87 -11.72
CA GLN A 91 15.95 -4.96 -11.25
C GLN A 91 16.83 -5.50 -12.36
N GLU A 92 17.97 -6.07 -12.00
CA GLU A 92 18.84 -6.78 -12.92
C GLU A 92 18.76 -8.30 -12.68
N ARG A 93 18.62 -9.06 -13.76
CA ARG A 93 18.60 -10.53 -13.74
C ARG A 93 19.41 -11.04 -14.93
N ASN A 94 20.46 -11.81 -14.66
CA ASN A 94 21.33 -12.42 -15.68
C ASN A 94 21.85 -11.39 -16.71
N GLY A 95 22.25 -10.20 -16.25
CA GLY A 95 22.75 -9.11 -17.12
C GLY A 95 21.66 -8.36 -17.90
N VAL A 96 20.37 -8.66 -17.69
CA VAL A 96 19.23 -7.95 -18.29
C VAL A 96 18.59 -7.02 -17.27
N ARG A 97 18.41 -5.75 -17.65
CA ARG A 97 17.73 -4.74 -16.83
C ARG A 97 16.23 -4.77 -17.12
N LEU A 98 15.44 -5.04 -16.09
CA LEU A 98 13.99 -5.18 -16.12
C LEU A 98 13.34 -4.01 -15.41
N GLY A 99 12.48 -3.25 -16.10
CA GLY A 99 11.64 -2.21 -15.51
C GLY A 99 10.23 -2.73 -15.24
N ILE A 100 9.74 -2.55 -14.02
CA ILE A 100 8.41 -2.96 -13.57
C ILE A 100 7.63 -1.70 -13.23
N LEU A 101 6.62 -1.36 -14.03
CA LEU A 101 5.72 -0.22 -13.78
C LEU A 101 4.48 -0.71 -13.03
N GLY A 102 4.10 -0.03 -11.94
CA GLY A 102 2.87 -0.35 -11.23
C GLY A 102 1.73 0.58 -11.59
N MET A 103 0.55 0.02 -11.86
CA MET A 103 -0.66 0.78 -12.09
C MET A 103 -1.83 0.17 -11.33
N THR A 104 -2.71 1.03 -10.83
CA THR A 104 -3.99 0.66 -10.21
C THR A 104 -5.12 1.07 -11.14
N THR A 105 -6.19 0.28 -11.17
CA THR A 105 -7.35 0.60 -12.01
C THR A 105 -7.94 1.98 -11.67
N PRO A 106 -8.22 2.84 -12.66
CA PRO A 106 -8.84 4.14 -12.42
C PRO A 106 -10.31 4.01 -11.97
N GLY A 107 -10.87 2.79 -11.93
CA GLY A 107 -12.22 2.52 -11.44
C GLY A 107 -12.34 2.48 -9.91
N VAL A 108 -11.23 2.58 -9.16
CA VAL A 108 -11.25 2.64 -7.67
C VAL A 108 -12.33 3.58 -7.12
N PRO A 109 -12.53 4.81 -7.67
CA PRO A 109 -13.55 5.72 -7.19
C PRO A 109 -15.00 5.25 -7.32
N ILE A 110 -15.26 4.23 -8.15
CA ILE A 110 -16.58 3.65 -8.37
C ILE A 110 -16.92 2.63 -7.28
N TRP A 111 -15.92 1.95 -6.72
CA TRP A 111 -16.15 0.80 -5.83
C TRP A 111 -15.95 1.10 -4.35
N LEU A 112 -15.14 2.11 -4.01
CA LEU A 112 -14.83 2.45 -2.63
C LEU A 112 -15.75 3.56 -2.10
N ASP A 113 -15.97 3.55 -0.78
CA ASP A 113 -16.75 4.59 -0.10
C ASP A 113 -16.12 5.97 -0.39
N PRO A 114 -16.88 6.92 -0.97
CA PRO A 114 -16.38 8.26 -1.26
C PRO A 114 -15.70 8.96 -0.08
N LEU A 115 -16.10 8.66 1.16
CA LEU A 115 -15.47 9.20 2.36
C LEU A 115 -14.05 8.64 2.60
N GLN A 116 -13.80 7.38 2.24
CA GLN A 116 -12.48 6.74 2.38
C GLN A 116 -11.49 7.23 1.32
N ILE A 117 -11.99 7.54 0.12
CA ILE A 117 -11.18 7.95 -1.03
C ILE A 117 -11.35 9.42 -1.42
N LYS A 118 -11.95 10.25 -0.56
CA LYS A 118 -12.21 11.69 -0.83
C LYS A 118 -10.97 12.49 -1.25
N ASP A 119 -9.80 11.95 -0.93
CA ASP A 119 -8.49 12.54 -1.18
C ASP A 119 -7.60 11.71 -2.12
N PHE A 120 -8.09 10.55 -2.60
CA PHE A 120 -7.45 9.73 -3.63
C PHE A 120 -7.64 10.35 -5.01
N ARG A 121 -6.58 10.35 -5.83
CA ARG A 121 -6.59 10.83 -7.22
C ARG A 121 -5.74 9.94 -8.12
#